data_AF-A0A0D6ETS2-F1
#
_entry.id   AF-A0A0D6ETS2-F1
#
_cell.length_a   1.000
_cell.length_b   1.000
_cell.length_c   1.000
_cell.angle_alpha   90.00
_cell.angle_beta   90.00
_cell.angle_gamma   90.00
#
_symmetry.space_group_name_H-M   'P 1'
#
loop_
_entity.id
_entity.type
_entity.pdbx_description
1 polymer ?
#
loop_
_entity_poly.entity_id
_entity_poly.type
_entity_poly.pdbx_seq_one_letter_code
_entity_poly.pdbx_strand_id
1 'polypeptide(L)'
;MYSSLSYLSRKANFKQLNQNYPVTQTIPNADPDDVFEANRKELVGDFLKKAKQLEYLIEQLPSPVSEEEVATEKDVAALEHEMQQVNQEYLEALQEAEILHSQLSASLQGVLESRTTPGTPSVP
;
A
#
# COMPACT_ATOMS: atom_id res chain seq x y z
N MET A 1 13.35 20.76 -7.97
CA MET A 1 13.42 21.85 -8.99
C MET A 1 14.74 22.64 -8.92
N TYR A 2 15.23 23.00 -7.73
CA TYR A 2 16.51 23.72 -7.58
C TYR A 2 17.72 23.01 -8.23
N SER A 3 17.79 21.68 -8.15
CA SER A 3 18.83 20.87 -8.77
C SER A 3 18.86 21.01 -10.30
N SER A 4 17.70 20.94 -10.97
CA SER A 4 17.58 21.10 -12.42
C SER A 4 18.02 22.49 -12.88
N LEU A 5 17.64 23.53 -12.13
CA LEU A 5 17.99 24.91 -12.44
C LEU A 5 19.48 25.19 -12.20
N SER A 6 20.05 24.58 -11.16
CA SER A 6 21.48 24.62 -10.88
C SER A 6 22.30 23.92 -11.96
N TYR A 7 21.80 22.79 -12.49
CA TYR A 7 22.44 22.09 -13.60
C TYR A 7 22.45 22.95 -14.87
N LEU A 8 21.29 23.47 -15.29
CA LEU A 8 21.19 24.32 -16.48
C LEU A 8 22.06 25.58 -16.38
N SER A 9 22.12 26.20 -15.20
CA SER A 9 22.93 27.41 -14.99
C SER A 9 24.44 27.16 -14.99
N ARG A 10 24.90 25.98 -14.54
CA ARG A 10 26.33 25.69 -14.39
C ARG A 10 26.93 24.94 -15.57
N LYS A 11 26.10 24.25 -16.36
CA LYS A 11 26.55 23.35 -17.43
C LYS A 11 26.28 23.84 -18.85
N ALA A 12 25.50 24.91 -19.02
CA ALA A 12 25.27 25.53 -20.32
C ALA A 12 26.54 26.22 -20.85
N ASN A 13 26.84 26.05 -22.13
CA ASN A 13 27.96 26.70 -22.80
C ASN A 13 27.49 27.89 -23.67
N PHE A 14 28.43 28.75 -24.08
CA PHE A 14 28.13 29.88 -24.97
C PHE A 14 27.93 29.41 -26.40
N LYS A 15 26.81 29.83 -27.02
CA LYS A 15 26.54 29.58 -28.44
C LYS A 15 27.08 30.74 -29.30
N GLN A 16 27.89 30.42 -30.29
CA GLN A 16 28.40 31.42 -31.25
C GLN A 16 27.25 31.90 -32.15
N LEU A 17 26.95 33.20 -32.09
CA LEU A 17 25.88 33.83 -32.88
C LEU A 17 26.36 34.24 -34.29
N ASN A 18 27.65 34.52 -34.47
CA ASN A 18 28.23 34.98 -35.73
C ASN A 18 29.55 34.25 -36.00
N GLN A 19 29.66 33.61 -37.18
CA GLN A 19 30.85 32.82 -37.57
C GLN A 19 32.12 33.67 -37.71
N ASN A 20 32.00 34.98 -37.91
CA ASN A 20 33.15 35.88 -38.06
C ASN A 20 33.84 36.22 -36.73
N TYR A 21 33.19 35.95 -35.58
CA TYR A 21 33.74 36.24 -34.26
C TYR A 21 33.82 34.96 -33.43
N PRO A 22 35.02 34.39 -33.20
CA PRO A 22 35.17 33.17 -32.43
C PRO A 22 34.83 33.40 -30.96
N VAL A 23 34.29 32.37 -30.30
CA VAL A 23 34.02 32.38 -28.86
C VAL A 23 35.35 32.32 -28.11
N THR A 24 35.68 33.37 -27.36
CA THR A 24 36.97 33.52 -26.66
C THR A 24 36.94 33.03 -25.21
N GLN A 25 35.76 32.76 -24.65
CA GLN A 25 35.59 32.31 -23.28
C GLN A 25 34.74 31.05 -23.23
N THR A 26 35.16 30.10 -22.41
CA THR A 26 34.42 28.86 -22.14
C THR A 26 34.08 28.80 -20.66
N ILE A 27 32.91 28.25 -20.34
CA ILE A 27 32.52 28.03 -18.95
C ILE A 27 33.25 26.78 -18.43
N PRO A 28 33.92 26.85 -17.27
CA PRO A 28 34.64 25.70 -16.72
C PRO A 28 33.65 24.58 -16.40
N ASN A 29 33.95 23.37 -16.88
CA ASN A 29 33.11 22.16 -16.76
C ASN A 29 31.76 22.23 -17.48
N ALA A 30 31.61 23.07 -18.52
CA ALA A 30 30.45 23.02 -19.39
C ALA A 30 30.34 21.66 -20.09
N ASP A 31 29.12 21.17 -20.26
CA ASP A 31 28.90 19.93 -20.99
C ASP A 31 28.91 20.22 -22.51
N PRO A 32 29.33 19.26 -23.36
CA PRO A 32 29.19 19.38 -24.81
C PRO A 32 27.73 19.58 -25.21
N ASP A 33 27.47 20.35 -26.27
CA ASP A 33 26.10 20.72 -26.70
C ASP A 33 25.17 19.51 -26.87
N ASP A 34 25.68 18.40 -27.42
CA ASP A 34 24.88 17.17 -27.62
C ASP A 34 24.46 16.52 -26.28
N VAL A 35 25.39 16.46 -25.32
CA VAL A 35 25.14 15.94 -23.98
C VAL A 35 24.21 16.86 -23.20
N PHE A 36 24.42 18.18 -23.31
CA PHE A 36 23.57 19.17 -22.66
C PHE A 36 22.13 19.13 -23.19
N GLU A 37 21.95 18.98 -24.50
CA GLU A 37 20.64 18.85 -25.14
C GLU A 37 19.93 17.54 -24.76
N ALA A 38 20.67 16.42 -24.70
CA ALA A 38 20.13 15.15 -24.22
C ALA A 38 19.66 15.24 -22.75
N ASN A 39 20.50 15.76 -21.87
CA ASN A 39 20.19 15.91 -20.44
C ASN A 39 19.06 16.91 -20.21
N ARG A 40 18.97 17.98 -21.01
CA ARG A 40 17.84 18.91 -20.98
C ARG A 40 16.52 18.22 -21.31
N LYS A 41 16.49 17.37 -22.35
CA LYS A 41 15.29 16.60 -22.72
C LYS A 41 14.89 15.62 -21.62
N GLU A 42 15.87 14.94 -21.02
CA GLU A 42 15.63 14.05 -19.88
C GLU A 42 15.01 14.79 -18.70
N LEU A 43 15.59 15.93 -18.30
CA LEU A 43 15.10 16.76 -17.19
C LEU A 43 13.65 17.21 -17.41
N VAL A 44 13.29 17.61 -18.63
CA VAL A 44 11.90 17.96 -18.99
C VAL A 44 11.00 16.73 -18.93
N GLY A 45 11.46 15.58 -19.43
CA GLY A 45 10.72 14.33 -19.36
C GLY A 45 10.40 13.92 -17.92
N ASP A 46 11.38 14.02 -17.03
CA ASP A 46 11.21 13.69 -15.62
C ASP A 46 10.33 14.70 -14.88
N PHE A 47 10.39 15.97 -15.25
CA PHE A 47 9.47 16.98 -14.74
C PHE A 47 8.01 16.64 -15.09
N LEU A 48 7.74 16.28 -16.35
CA LEU A 48 6.41 15.90 -16.80
C LEU A 48 5.91 14.62 -16.12
N LYS A 49 6.78 13.60 -15.96
CA LYS A 49 6.44 12.39 -15.21
C LYS A 49 6.07 12.74 -13.77
N LYS A 50 6.85 13.59 -13.10
CA LYS A 50 6.59 14.00 -11.71
C LYS A 50 5.31 14.81 -11.59
N ALA A 51 5.01 15.69 -12.53
CA ALA A 51 3.75 16.43 -12.57
C ALA A 51 2.54 15.47 -12.69
N LYS A 52 2.59 14.50 -13.60
CA LYS A 52 1.55 13.48 -13.74
C LYS A 52 1.43 12.57 -12.51
N GLN A 53 2.56 12.23 -11.88
CA GLN A 53 2.54 11.48 -10.63
C GLN A 53 1.82 12.26 -9.53
N LEU A 54 2.06 13.57 -9.42
CA LEU A 54 1.36 14.42 -8.45
C LEU A 54 -0.13 14.50 -8.77
N GLU A 55 -0.51 14.68 -10.02
CA GLU A 55 -1.91 14.67 -10.47
C GLU A 55 -2.61 13.37 -10.08
N TYR A 56 -2.00 12.23 -10.41
CA TYR A 56 -2.50 10.92 -10.00
C TYR A 56 -2.60 10.79 -8.48
N LEU A 57 -1.57 11.21 -7.73
CA LEU A 57 -1.61 11.14 -6.27
C LEU A 57 -2.74 11.99 -5.69
N ILE A 58 -2.98 13.18 -6.25
CA ILE A 58 -4.06 14.06 -5.82
C ILE A 58 -5.41 13.42 -6.09
N GLU A 59 -5.60 12.76 -7.23
CA GLU A 59 -6.82 12.00 -7.54
C GLU A 59 -7.01 10.78 -6.62
N GLN A 60 -5.93 10.15 -6.19
CA GLN A 60 -5.95 9.02 -5.25
C GLN A 60 -6.05 9.45 -3.78
N LEU A 61 -5.94 10.75 -3.48
CA LEU A 61 -6.16 11.20 -2.11
C LEU A 61 -7.62 10.88 -1.74
N PRO A 62 -7.86 10.30 -0.55
CA PRO A 62 -9.22 10.20 -0.05
C PRO A 62 -9.82 11.60 -0.03
N SER A 63 -11.08 11.72 -0.45
CA SER A 63 -11.76 13.00 -0.57
C SER A 63 -11.52 13.81 0.70
N PRO A 64 -11.09 15.09 0.61
CA PRO A 64 -10.91 15.91 1.78
C PRO A 64 -12.27 16.03 2.43
N VAL A 65 -12.39 15.34 3.56
CA VAL A 65 -13.56 15.44 4.40
C VAL A 65 -13.64 16.89 4.88
N SER A 66 -14.72 17.57 4.48
CA SER A 66 -15.10 18.91 4.91
C SER A 66 -15.00 19.05 6.44
N GLU A 67 -14.73 20.26 6.93
CA GLU A 67 -14.55 20.57 8.37
C GLU A 67 -15.77 20.23 9.26
N GLU A 68 -16.86 19.74 8.66
CA GLU A 68 -18.08 19.27 9.31
C GLU A 68 -18.03 17.76 9.65
N GLU A 69 -16.99 17.04 9.20
CA GLU A 69 -16.84 15.60 9.35
C GLU A 69 -16.19 15.21 10.68
N VAL A 70 -17.07 15.30 11.68
CA VAL A 70 -17.28 14.32 12.75
C VAL A 70 -17.38 12.86 12.23
N ALA A 71 -17.26 12.61 10.92
CA ALA A 71 -17.32 11.30 10.27
C ALA A 71 -16.14 10.39 10.66
N THR A 72 -14.91 10.87 10.82
CA THR A 72 -13.82 9.95 11.18
C THR A 72 -14.00 9.37 12.59
N GLU A 73 -14.35 10.18 13.58
CA GLU A 73 -14.60 9.66 14.93
C GLU A 73 -15.89 8.84 15.03
N LYS A 74 -16.99 9.29 14.40
CA LYS A 74 -18.26 8.54 14.42
C LYS A 74 -18.19 7.25 13.61
N ASP A 75 -17.55 7.28 12.45
CA ASP A 75 -17.40 6.08 11.61
C ASP A 75 -16.44 5.11 12.28
N VAL A 76 -15.36 5.58 12.90
CA VAL A 76 -14.45 4.72 13.69
C VAL A 76 -15.17 4.13 14.90
N ALA A 77 -15.96 4.93 15.64
CA ALA A 77 -16.73 4.43 16.77
C ALA A 77 -17.82 3.42 16.35
N ALA A 78 -18.48 3.66 15.20
CA ALA A 78 -19.45 2.72 14.64
C ALA A 78 -18.78 1.41 14.21
N LEU A 79 -17.62 1.48 13.55
CA LEU A 79 -16.82 0.32 13.17
C LEU A 79 -16.30 -0.46 14.38
N GLU A 80 -15.90 0.22 15.45
CA GLU A 80 -15.49 -0.43 16.69
C GLU A 80 -16.65 -1.20 17.32
N HIS A 81 -17.84 -0.60 17.37
CA HIS A 81 -19.03 -1.25 17.88
C HIS A 81 -19.42 -2.48 17.03
N GLU A 82 -19.38 -2.36 15.70
CA GLU A 82 -19.62 -3.47 14.78
C GLU A 82 -18.60 -4.60 14.99
N MET A 83 -17.32 -4.27 15.14
CA MET A 83 -16.26 -5.26 15.42
C MET A 83 -16.49 -5.97 16.75
N GLN A 84 -16.91 -5.26 17.79
CA GLN A 84 -17.24 -5.86 19.09
C GLN A 84 -18.41 -6.84 18.98
N GLN A 85 -19.47 -6.47 18.25
CA GLN A 85 -20.62 -7.34 18.02
C GLN A 85 -20.24 -8.61 17.26
N VAL A 86 -19.53 -8.47 16.13
CA VAL A 86 -19.10 -9.61 15.31
C VAL A 86 -18.16 -10.54 16.10
N ASN A 87 -17.26 -9.98 16.92
CA ASN A 87 -16.40 -10.78 17.77
C ASN A 87 -17.17 -11.55 18.84
N GLN A 88 -18.22 -10.96 19.41
CA GLN A 88 -19.07 -11.64 20.38
C GLN A 88 -19.83 -12.80 19.71
N GLU A 89 -20.45 -12.55 18.56
CA GLU A 89 -21.15 -13.59 17.79
C GLU A 89 -20.20 -14.73 17.38
N TYR A 90 -18.95 -14.40 17.00
CA TYR A 90 -17.91 -15.38 16.71
C TYR A 90 -17.58 -16.26 17.93
N LEU A 91 -17.43 -15.66 19.12
CA LEU A 91 -17.14 -16.42 20.35
C LEU A 91 -18.30 -17.33 20.75
N GLU A 92 -19.54 -16.86 20.61
CA GLU A 92 -20.74 -17.65 20.89
C GLU A 92 -20.84 -18.86 19.94
N ALA A 93 -20.69 -18.64 18.63
CA ALA A 93 -20.68 -19.71 17.64
C ALA A 93 -19.54 -20.73 17.87
N LEU A 94 -18.37 -20.27 18.31
CA LEU A 94 -17.25 -21.13 18.65
C LEU A 94 -17.57 -22.04 19.84
N GLN A 95 -18.18 -21.50 20.90
CA GLN A 95 -18.57 -22.28 22.07
C GLN A 95 -19.61 -23.34 21.71
N GLU A 96 -20.61 -23.00 20.89
CA GLU A 96 -21.61 -23.96 20.42
C GLU A 96 -20.97 -25.10 19.62
N ALA A 97 -20.02 -24.78 18.74
CA ALA A 97 -19.29 -25.77 17.96
C ALA A 97 -18.43 -26.69 18.84
N GLU A 98 -17.76 -26.15 19.86
CA GLU A 98 -16.98 -26.94 20.82
C GLU A 98 -17.85 -27.88 21.66
N ILE A 99 -19.01 -27.40 22.13
CA ILE A 99 -19.99 -28.21 22.86
C ILE A 99 -20.49 -29.35 21.97
N LEU A 100 -20.92 -29.05 20.74
CA LEU A 100 -21.40 -30.07 19.81
C LEU A 100 -20.32 -31.10 19.48
N HIS A 101 -19.09 -30.65 19.28
CA HIS A 101 -17.94 -31.53 19.04
C HIS A 101 -17.69 -32.46 20.24
N SER A 102 -17.75 -31.93 21.46
CA SER A 102 -17.61 -32.73 22.69
C SER A 102 -18.72 -33.78 22.83
N GLN A 103 -19.97 -33.43 22.52
CA GLN A 103 -21.11 -34.33 22.56
C GLN A 103 -21.00 -35.44 21.51
N LEU A 104 -20.58 -35.09 20.29
CA LEU A 104 -20.36 -36.05 19.21
C LEU A 104 -19.24 -37.03 19.59
N SER A 105 -18.13 -36.53 20.11
CA SER A 105 -17.00 -37.34 20.57
C SER A 105 -17.41 -38.31 21.68
N ALA A 106 -18.16 -37.84 22.69
CA ALA A 106 -18.69 -38.67 23.77
C ALA A 106 -19.67 -39.73 23.26
N SER A 107 -20.56 -39.39 22.33
CA SER A 107 -21.49 -40.34 21.71
C SER A 107 -20.74 -41.43 20.94
N LEU A 108 -19.72 -41.06 20.16
CA LEU A 108 -18.86 -42.01 19.46
C LEU A 108 -18.10 -42.93 20.42
N GLN A 109 -17.53 -42.40 21.51
CA GLN A 109 -16.88 -43.20 22.54
C GLN A 109 -17.84 -44.19 23.21
N GLY A 110 -19.05 -43.76 23.58
CA GLY A 110 -20.06 -44.64 24.16
C GLY A 110 -20.53 -45.75 23.21
N VAL A 111 -20.66 -45.45 21.90
CA VAL A 111 -20.97 -46.47 20.88
C VAL A 111 -19.81 -47.45 20.71
N LEU A 112 -18.56 -47.00 20.80
CA LEU A 112 -17.38 -47.86 20.73
C LEU A 112 -17.25 -48.76 21.98
N GLU A 113 -17.48 -48.23 23.19
CA GLU A 113 -17.45 -49.01 24.43
C GLU A 113 -18.56 -50.06 24.50
N SER A 114 -19.79 -49.69 24.12
CA SER A 114 -20.92 -50.64 24.06
C SER A 114 -20.73 -51.75 23.02
N ARG A 115 -19.91 -51.52 21.99
CA ARG A 115 -19.50 -52.56 21.03
C ARG A 115 -18.34 -53.42 21.53
N THR A 116 -17.54 -52.91 22.46
CA THR A 116 -16.33 -53.57 22.98
C THR A 116 -16.60 -54.50 24.15
N THR A 117 -17.74 -54.40 24.87
CA THR A 117 -18.10 -55.38 25.91
C THR A 117 -18.58 -56.69 25.25
N PRO A 118 -17.76 -57.77 25.21
CA PRO A 118 -18.24 -59.06 24.74
C PRO A 118 -19.07 -59.64 25.88
N GLY A 119 -20.30 -60.07 25.58
CA GLY A 119 -21.14 -60.76 26.56
C GLY A 119 -20.38 -61.89 27.23
N THR A 120 -20.14 -61.76 28.53
CA THR A 120 -19.77 -62.87 29.42
C THR A 120 -21.06 -63.67 29.69
N PRO A 121 -21.18 -64.90 29.17
CA PRO A 121 -22.32 -65.74 29.52
C PRO A 121 -22.18 -66.18 30.99
N SER A 122 -23.13 -65.79 31.83
CA SER A 122 -23.34 -66.43 33.12
C SER A 122 -23.89 -67.84 32.89
N VAL A 123 -23.26 -68.85 33.45
CA VAL A 123 -23.83 -70.20 33.60
C VAL A 123 -23.66 -70.60 35.07
N PRO A 124 -24.69 -71.21 35.69
CA PRO A 124 -24.89 -71.33 37.14
C PRO A 124 -23.92 -72.27 37.87
#